data_AF-A0A5A7SEL6-F1
#
_entry.id   AF-A0A5A7SEL6-F1
#
_cell.length_a   1.000
_cell.length_b   1.000
_cell.length_c   1.000
_cell.angle_alpha   90.00
_cell.angle_beta   90.00
_cell.angle_gamma   90.00
#
_symmetry.space_group_name_H-M   'P 1'
#
loop_
_entity.id
_entity.type
_entity.pdbx_description
1 polymer ?
#
loop_
_entity_poly.entity_id
_entity_poly.type
_entity_poly.pdbx_seq_one_letter_code
_entity_poly.pdbx_strand_id
1 'polypeptide(L)'
;MVVLTAQRRTMLTRRIRWFVAATISYNVIEAIVALTEGTRVSSTALIGFGLDSVIEVSSAAAVAWQFAGRAPEAREKVALRIIGFSFFALAAYVTVDAVRGLTGGRDAEHSTIGIVLAGVSLAIMPLLSYSQRRAGRELGSLSAVADSKQTLLCTYLSAVLLVGLLLNSMFGWSWADPIAGLVIAAIAVKEGIDAWKGDACCH
;
A
#
# COMPACT_ATOMS: atom_id res chain seq x y z
N MET A 1 13.00 23.29 -20.66
CA MET A 1 12.57 21.90 -20.92
C MET A 1 13.81 21.11 -21.33
N VAL A 2 14.35 20.24 -20.46
CA VAL A 2 15.59 19.49 -20.77
C VAL A 2 15.23 18.40 -21.76
N VAL A 3 15.73 18.48 -22.99
CA VAL A 3 15.51 17.44 -24.02
C VAL A 3 16.38 16.23 -23.67
N LEU A 4 15.74 15.15 -23.23
CA LEU A 4 16.43 13.88 -22.94
C LEU A 4 16.93 13.23 -24.23
N THR A 5 18.14 12.70 -24.22
CA THR A 5 18.64 11.88 -25.34
C THR A 5 17.84 10.58 -25.46
N ALA A 6 17.69 10.05 -26.69
CA ALA A 6 16.96 8.81 -26.95
C ALA A 6 17.49 7.62 -26.10
N GLN A 7 18.82 7.54 -25.92
CA GLN A 7 19.47 6.53 -25.11
C GLN A 7 19.13 6.66 -23.61
N ARG A 8 19.07 7.89 -23.08
CA ARG A 8 18.67 8.15 -21.69
C ARG A 8 17.19 7.81 -21.46
N ARG A 9 16.32 8.10 -22.44
CA ARG A 9 14.89 7.75 -22.40
C ARG A 9 14.69 6.23 -22.31
N THR A 10 15.38 5.46 -23.16
CA THR A 10 15.29 3.98 -23.15
C THR A 10 15.79 3.38 -21.83
N MET A 11 16.89 3.90 -21.29
CA MET A 11 17.44 3.44 -20.01
C MET A 11 16.48 3.72 -18.84
N LEU A 12 15.90 4.92 -18.78
CA LEU A 12 14.92 5.30 -17.76
C LEU A 12 13.64 4.45 -17.86
N THR A 13 13.11 4.22 -19.06
CA THR A 13 11.93 3.35 -19.26
C THR A 13 12.19 1.93 -18.77
N ARG A 14 13.36 1.35 -19.07
CA ARG A 14 13.74 0.01 -18.59
C ARG A 14 13.86 -0.02 -17.07
N ARG A 15 14.41 1.04 -16.47
CA ARG A 15 14.59 1.16 -15.02
C ARG A 15 13.26 1.29 -14.28
N ILE A 16 12.33 2.11 -14.80
CA ILE A 16 10.98 2.24 -14.24
C ILE A 16 10.23 0.91 -14.31
N ARG A 17 10.32 0.17 -15.42
CA ARG A 17 9.71 -1.17 -15.52
C ARG A 17 10.25 -2.13 -14.47
N TRP A 18 11.55 -2.10 -14.22
CA TRP A 18 12.16 -2.90 -13.16
C TRP A 18 11.70 -2.48 -11.76
N PHE A 19 11.58 -1.18 -11.49
CA PHE A 19 11.06 -0.69 -10.21
C PHE A 19 9.61 -1.13 -9.98
N VAL A 20 8.72 -0.93 -10.96
CA VAL A 20 7.32 -1.36 -10.87
C VAL A 20 7.23 -2.88 -10.66
N ALA A 21 8.01 -3.68 -11.39
CA ALA A 21 8.02 -5.13 -11.21
C ALA A 21 8.53 -5.55 -9.81
N ALA A 22 9.55 -4.86 -9.29
CA ALA A 22 10.07 -5.11 -7.95
C ALA A 22 9.02 -4.76 -6.88
N THR A 23 8.37 -3.59 -6.99
CA THR A 23 7.32 -3.14 -6.06
C THR A 23 6.14 -4.13 -6.05
N ILE A 24 5.63 -4.51 -7.22
CA ILE A 24 4.55 -5.50 -7.33
C ILE A 24 4.96 -6.84 -6.68
N SER A 25 6.15 -7.35 -7.00
CA SER A 25 6.62 -8.63 -6.46
C SER A 25 6.76 -8.57 -4.93
N TYR A 26 7.28 -7.46 -4.41
CA TYR A 26 7.42 -7.23 -2.98
C TYR A 26 6.05 -7.19 -2.28
N ASN A 27 5.09 -6.43 -2.82
CA ASN A 27 3.75 -6.32 -2.26
C ASN A 27 2.97 -7.63 -2.29
N VAL A 28 3.17 -8.47 -3.31
CA VAL A 28 2.58 -9.82 -3.33
C VAL A 28 3.14 -10.68 -2.19
N ILE A 29 4.46 -10.64 -1.96
CA ILE A 29 5.09 -11.38 -0.85
C ILE A 29 4.59 -10.84 0.48
N GLU A 30 4.54 -9.51 0.63
CA GLU A 30 4.04 -8.83 1.82
C GLU A 30 2.60 -9.23 2.14
N ALA A 31 1.70 -9.17 1.15
CA ALA A 31 0.31 -9.60 1.28
C ALA A 31 0.20 -11.05 1.78
N ILE A 32 0.95 -11.97 1.17
CA ILE A 32 0.90 -13.39 1.53
C ILE A 32 1.36 -13.59 2.97
N VAL A 33 2.50 -13.00 3.35
CA VAL A 33 3.06 -13.14 4.70
C VAL A 33 2.15 -12.47 5.73
N ALA A 34 1.72 -11.23 5.49
CA ALA A 34 0.89 -10.46 6.40
C ALA A 34 -0.49 -11.10 6.62
N LEU A 35 -1.18 -11.55 5.56
CA LEU A 35 -2.49 -12.19 5.71
C LEU A 35 -2.38 -13.55 6.40
N THR A 36 -1.36 -14.34 6.07
CA THR A 36 -1.14 -15.65 6.69
C THR A 36 -0.82 -15.50 8.17
N GLU A 37 0.05 -14.55 8.51
CA GLU A 37 0.46 -14.35 9.89
C GLU A 37 -0.61 -13.62 10.71
N GLY A 38 -1.23 -12.60 10.14
CA GLY A 38 -2.31 -11.85 10.77
C GLY A 38 -3.50 -12.73 11.13
N THR A 39 -3.85 -13.69 10.27
CA THR A 39 -4.90 -14.69 10.57
C THR A 39 -4.46 -15.70 11.64
N ARG A 40 -3.17 -16.08 11.69
CA ARG A 40 -2.62 -16.97 12.73
C ARG A 40 -2.64 -16.32 14.11
N VAL A 41 -2.20 -15.07 14.22
CA VAL A 41 -2.10 -14.34 15.49
C VAL A 41 -3.31 -13.48 15.80
N SER A 42 -4.38 -13.55 14.99
CA SER A 42 -5.59 -12.72 15.12
C SER A 42 -5.30 -11.21 15.20
N SER A 43 -4.32 -10.73 14.41
CA SER A 43 -3.91 -9.32 14.37
C SER A 43 -4.68 -8.57 13.29
N THR A 44 -5.55 -7.66 13.71
CA THR A 44 -6.35 -6.79 12.84
C THR A 44 -5.45 -5.86 12.05
N ALA A 45 -4.42 -5.27 12.68
CA ALA A 45 -3.52 -4.35 11.99
C ALA A 45 -2.71 -5.06 10.89
N LEU A 46 -2.22 -6.28 11.15
CA LEU A 46 -1.44 -7.05 10.19
C LEU A 46 -2.30 -7.55 9.02
N ILE A 47 -3.55 -7.93 9.28
CA ILE A 47 -4.50 -8.25 8.20
C ILE A 47 -4.80 -6.99 7.37
N GLY A 48 -5.07 -5.85 8.02
CA GLY A 48 -5.32 -4.59 7.32
C GLY A 48 -4.15 -4.16 6.44
N PHE A 49 -2.92 -4.32 6.94
CA PHE A 49 -1.70 -4.09 6.16
C PHE A 49 -1.59 -5.04 4.97
N GLY A 50 -1.80 -6.34 5.15
CA GLY A 50 -1.73 -7.30 4.05
C GLY A 50 -2.81 -7.07 2.97
N LEU A 51 -4.00 -6.64 3.38
CA LEU A 51 -5.06 -6.25 2.42
C LEU A 51 -4.69 -4.99 1.64
N ASP A 52 -3.97 -4.05 2.26
CA ASP A 52 -3.51 -2.83 1.59
C ASP A 52 -2.50 -3.17 0.48
N SER A 53 -1.54 -4.07 0.75
CA SER A 53 -0.59 -4.54 -0.27
C SER A 53 -1.31 -5.21 -1.46
N VAL A 54 -2.44 -5.92 -1.24
CA VAL A 54 -3.28 -6.47 -2.32
C VAL A 54 -3.92 -5.35 -3.15
N ILE A 55 -4.39 -4.28 -2.51
CA ILE A 55 -4.94 -3.11 -3.20
C ILE A 55 -3.84 -2.43 -4.02
N GLU A 56 -2.63 -2.26 -3.50
CA GLU A 56 -1.51 -1.64 -4.22
C GLU A 56 -1.13 -2.44 -5.49
N VAL A 57 -1.07 -3.77 -5.39
CA VAL A 57 -0.82 -4.62 -6.57
C VAL A 57 -1.95 -4.48 -7.59
N SER A 58 -3.19 -4.46 -7.12
CA SER A 58 -4.37 -4.35 -7.97
C SER A 58 -4.46 -2.98 -8.65
N SER A 59 -4.13 -1.90 -7.95
CA SER A 59 -4.10 -0.55 -8.50
C SER A 59 -2.97 -0.39 -9.51
N ALA A 60 -1.77 -0.90 -9.22
CA ALA A 60 -0.65 -0.89 -10.15
C ALA A 60 -0.99 -1.64 -11.45
N ALA A 61 -1.68 -2.79 -11.34
CA ALA A 61 -2.18 -3.55 -12.49
C ALA A 61 -3.27 -2.79 -13.27
N ALA A 62 -4.23 -2.17 -12.58
CA ALA A 62 -5.28 -1.36 -13.20
C ALA A 62 -4.71 -0.15 -13.96
N VAL A 63 -3.73 0.53 -13.35
CA VAL A 63 -2.98 1.64 -13.96
C VAL A 63 -2.17 1.14 -15.16
N ALA A 64 -1.49 -0.01 -15.07
CA ALA A 64 -0.78 -0.57 -16.22
C ALA A 64 -1.72 -0.92 -17.38
N TRP A 65 -2.90 -1.47 -17.08
CA TRP A 65 -3.91 -1.82 -18.08
C TRP A 65 -4.52 -0.60 -18.78
N GLN A 66 -4.65 0.54 -18.09
CA GLN A 66 -5.21 1.75 -18.68
C GLN A 66 -4.34 2.29 -19.84
N PHE A 67 -3.01 2.21 -19.70
CA PHE A 67 -2.06 2.72 -20.69
C PHE A 67 -1.86 1.79 -21.89
N ALA A 68 -2.39 0.56 -21.85
CA ALA A 68 -2.37 -0.38 -22.97
C ALA A 68 -3.54 -0.20 -23.96
N GLY A 69 -4.53 0.67 -23.65
CA GLY A 69 -5.78 0.81 -24.40
C GLY A 69 -5.87 2.03 -25.33
N ARG A 70 -6.81 1.98 -26.30
CA ARG A 70 -7.10 3.07 -27.26
C ARG A 70 -7.88 4.27 -26.68
N ALA A 71 -8.35 4.20 -25.42
CA ALA A 71 -9.14 5.27 -24.76
C ALA A 71 -8.75 5.39 -23.26
N PRO A 72 -7.60 6.05 -22.95
CA PRO A 72 -7.03 6.08 -21.60
C PRO A 72 -7.91 6.82 -20.58
N GLU A 73 -8.53 7.95 -20.93
CA GLU A 73 -9.27 8.80 -19.98
C GLU A 73 -10.55 8.16 -19.41
N ALA A 74 -11.32 7.43 -20.24
CA ALA A 74 -12.51 6.73 -19.78
C ALA A 74 -12.17 5.53 -18.88
N ARG A 75 -11.04 4.86 -19.16
CA ARG A 75 -10.53 3.74 -18.36
C ARG A 75 -9.95 4.20 -17.04
N GLU A 76 -9.33 5.38 -17.00
CA GLU A 76 -8.81 6.00 -15.79
C GLU A 76 -9.92 6.20 -14.75
N LYS A 77 -11.06 6.78 -15.13
CA LYS A 77 -12.20 6.96 -14.20
C LYS A 77 -12.74 5.65 -13.64
N VAL A 78 -12.76 4.59 -14.47
CA VAL A 78 -13.22 3.26 -14.03
C VAL A 78 -12.19 2.65 -13.07
N ALA A 79 -10.90 2.70 -13.40
CA ALA A 79 -9.82 2.20 -12.55
C ALA A 79 -9.81 2.90 -11.19
N LEU A 80 -9.89 4.23 -11.16
CA LEU A 80 -9.93 5.03 -9.93
C LEU A 80 -11.14 4.70 -9.06
N ARG A 81 -12.32 4.47 -9.66
CA ARG A 81 -13.51 4.01 -8.93
C ARG A 81 -13.32 2.63 -8.32
N ILE A 82 -12.77 1.68 -9.07
CA ILE A 82 -12.49 0.32 -8.56
C ILE A 82 -11.53 0.40 -7.38
N ILE A 83 -10.44 1.17 -7.53
CA ILE A 83 -9.45 1.39 -6.46
C ILE A 83 -10.12 2.02 -5.23
N GLY A 84 -10.93 3.06 -5.43
CA GLY A 84 -11.66 3.72 -4.34
C GLY A 84 -12.60 2.76 -3.58
N PHE A 85 -13.37 1.93 -4.31
CA PHE A 85 -14.21 0.91 -3.70
C PHE A 85 -13.41 -0.14 -2.92
N SER A 86 -12.26 -0.57 -3.43
CA SER A 86 -11.37 -1.49 -2.72
C SER A 86 -10.90 -0.91 -1.38
N PHE A 87 -10.49 0.35 -1.36
CA PHE A 87 -10.08 1.04 -0.13
C PHE A 87 -11.23 1.18 0.87
N PHE A 88 -12.44 1.50 0.42
CA PHE A 88 -13.61 1.52 1.29
C PHE A 88 -13.97 0.13 1.84
N ALA A 89 -13.84 -0.91 1.01
CA ALA A 89 -14.06 -2.29 1.45
C ALA A 89 -13.05 -2.73 2.51
N LEU A 90 -11.77 -2.39 2.31
CA LEU A 90 -10.70 -2.62 3.29
C LEU A 90 -11.00 -1.87 4.59
N ALA A 91 -11.33 -0.59 4.51
CA ALA A 91 -11.64 0.21 5.68
C ALA A 91 -12.82 -0.37 6.47
N ALA A 92 -13.90 -0.76 5.78
CA ALA A 92 -15.06 -1.38 6.41
C ALA A 92 -14.70 -2.69 7.11
N TYR A 93 -13.95 -3.57 6.43
CA TYR A 93 -13.52 -4.85 6.98
C TYR A 93 -12.64 -4.66 8.23
N VAL A 94 -11.59 -3.85 8.13
CA VAL A 94 -10.64 -3.61 9.23
C VAL A 94 -11.32 -2.91 10.40
N THR A 95 -12.26 -1.99 10.14
CA THR A 95 -13.03 -1.34 11.20
C THR A 95 -13.90 -2.34 11.97
N VAL A 96 -14.62 -3.22 11.26
CA VAL A 96 -15.45 -4.25 11.89
C VAL A 96 -14.59 -5.21 12.71
N ASP A 97 -13.45 -5.63 12.17
CA ASP A 97 -12.52 -6.53 12.85
C ASP A 97 -11.92 -5.87 14.10
N ALA A 98 -11.49 -4.61 14.00
CA ALA A 98 -10.95 -3.85 15.13
C ALA A 98 -11.98 -3.64 16.24
N VAL A 99 -13.22 -3.28 15.88
CA VAL A 99 -14.31 -3.14 16.87
C VAL A 99 -14.56 -4.46 17.59
N ARG A 100 -14.58 -5.59 16.86
CA ARG A 100 -14.72 -6.92 17.48
C ARG A 100 -13.57 -7.22 18.43
N GLY A 101 -12.32 -6.92 18.04
CA GLY A 101 -11.14 -7.06 18.89
C GLY A 101 -11.28 -6.26 20.19
N LEU A 102 -11.73 -5.00 20.11
CA LEU A 102 -11.92 -4.13 21.28
C LEU A 102 -13.07 -4.54 22.20
N THR A 103 -14.14 -5.17 21.69
CA THR A 103 -15.33 -5.53 22.48
C THR A 103 -15.29 -6.94 23.09
N GLY A 104 -14.13 -7.61 23.09
CA GLY A 104 -13.96 -8.94 23.68
C GLY A 104 -13.77 -10.08 22.66
N GLY A 105 -13.29 -9.76 21.46
CA GLY A 105 -12.76 -10.72 20.50
C GLY A 105 -11.43 -11.35 20.98
N ARG A 106 -10.83 -12.20 20.15
CA ARG A 106 -9.51 -12.80 20.44
C ARG A 106 -8.44 -11.70 20.53
N ASP A 107 -7.63 -11.73 21.58
CA ASP A 107 -6.48 -10.85 21.72
C ASP A 107 -5.44 -11.16 20.62
N ALA A 108 -4.84 -10.12 20.06
CA ALA A 108 -3.75 -10.28 19.10
C ALA A 108 -2.53 -10.89 19.81
N GLU A 109 -2.06 -12.04 19.32
CA GLU A 109 -0.86 -12.68 19.85
C GLU A 109 0.42 -12.00 19.33
N HIS A 110 1.54 -12.26 20.00
CA HIS A 110 2.83 -11.75 19.58
C HIS A 110 3.26 -12.35 18.23
N SER A 111 3.63 -11.50 17.27
CA SER A 111 4.11 -11.93 15.96
C SER A 111 5.48 -11.34 15.63
N THR A 112 6.54 -12.14 15.83
CA THR A 112 7.89 -11.81 15.35
C THR A 112 7.92 -11.63 13.84
N ILE A 113 7.15 -12.45 13.11
CA ILE A 113 7.06 -12.38 11.65
C ILE A 113 6.47 -11.04 11.22
N GLY A 114 5.38 -10.59 11.85
CA GLY A 114 4.76 -9.30 11.57
C GLY A 114 5.69 -8.12 11.89
N ILE A 115 6.44 -8.18 13.01
CA ILE A 115 7.42 -7.14 13.38
C ILE A 115 8.55 -7.07 12.36
N VAL A 116 9.11 -8.22 11.97
CA VAL A 116 10.17 -8.27 10.97
C VAL A 116 9.65 -7.78 9.62
N LEU A 117 8.47 -8.21 9.19
CA LEU A 117 7.85 -7.77 7.94
C LEU A 117 7.68 -6.26 7.92
N ALA A 118 7.03 -5.69 8.95
CA ALA A 118 6.80 -4.26 9.05
C ALA A 118 8.13 -3.47 9.11
N GLY A 119 9.14 -3.98 9.82
CA GLY A 119 10.46 -3.36 9.88
C GLY A 119 11.20 -3.38 8.53
N VAL A 120 11.12 -4.48 7.80
CA VAL A 120 11.70 -4.61 6.46
C VAL A 120 10.98 -3.69 5.47
N SER A 121 9.66 -3.64 5.49
CA SER A 121 8.86 -2.75 4.63
C SER A 121 9.14 -1.28 4.93
N LEU A 122 9.25 -0.91 6.22
CA LEU A 122 9.62 0.44 6.64
C LEU A 122 11.01 0.86 6.14
N ALA A 123 11.94 -0.07 5.91
CA ALA A 123 13.26 0.20 5.38
C ALA A 123 13.33 0.20 3.85
N ILE A 124 12.67 -0.76 3.18
CA ILE A 124 12.75 -0.96 1.74
C ILE A 124 11.85 0.01 0.96
N MET A 125 10.61 0.20 1.40
CA MET A 125 9.61 0.99 0.67
C MET A 125 9.99 2.46 0.46
N PRO A 126 10.58 3.18 1.44
CA PRO A 126 11.03 4.56 1.21
C PRO A 126 12.09 4.66 0.11
N LEU A 127 13.01 3.68 0.05
CA LEU A 127 14.09 3.65 -0.94
C LEU A 127 13.54 3.40 -2.35
N LEU A 128 12.59 2.45 -2.48
CA LEU A 128 11.88 2.19 -3.72
C LEU A 128 11.06 3.41 -4.15
N SER A 129 10.25 3.96 -3.27
CA SER A 129 9.45 5.16 -3.52
C SER A 129 10.32 6.34 -4.00
N TYR A 130 11.41 6.64 -3.29
CA TYR A 130 12.29 7.75 -3.66
C TYR A 130 12.97 7.53 -5.03
N SER A 131 13.53 6.34 -5.24
CA SER A 131 14.25 6.03 -6.49
C SER A 131 13.31 6.00 -7.70
N GLN A 132 12.12 5.45 -7.54
CA GLN A 132 11.10 5.43 -8.58
C GLN A 132 10.53 6.83 -8.84
N ARG A 133 10.25 7.62 -7.81
CA ARG A 133 9.74 9.00 -7.97
C ARG A 133 10.74 9.89 -8.71
N ARG A 134 12.03 9.74 -8.41
CA ARG A 134 13.10 10.46 -9.12
C ARG A 134 13.15 10.06 -10.59
N ALA A 135 13.17 8.76 -10.90
CA ALA A 135 13.18 8.27 -12.27
C ALA A 135 11.90 8.66 -13.05
N GLY A 136 10.74 8.60 -12.38
CA GLY A 136 9.44 8.99 -12.94
C GLY A 136 9.38 10.48 -13.29
N ARG A 137 9.85 11.36 -12.40
CA ARG A 137 9.96 12.80 -12.67
C ARG A 137 10.95 13.13 -13.77
N GLU A 138 12.12 12.47 -13.78
CA GLU A 138 13.11 12.62 -14.85
C GLU A 138 12.53 12.22 -16.21
N LEU A 139 11.72 11.15 -16.28
CA LEU A 139 11.09 10.69 -17.52
C LEU A 139 9.80 11.45 -17.89
N GLY A 140 9.21 12.20 -16.97
CA GLY A 140 7.86 12.78 -17.11
C GLY A 140 6.74 11.75 -17.04
N SER A 141 6.95 10.62 -16.37
CA SER A 141 5.97 9.55 -16.20
C SER A 141 5.08 9.80 -14.99
N LEU A 142 3.84 10.22 -15.23
CA LEU A 142 2.82 10.42 -14.19
C LEU A 142 2.50 9.11 -13.46
N SER A 143 2.44 7.98 -14.17
CA SER A 143 2.17 6.67 -13.59
C SER A 143 3.25 6.21 -12.60
N ALA A 144 4.54 6.40 -12.92
CA ALA A 144 5.63 6.05 -12.02
C ALA A 144 5.64 6.94 -10.76
N VAL A 145 5.22 8.20 -10.88
CA VAL A 145 5.07 9.12 -9.75
C VAL A 145 3.86 8.73 -8.89
N ALA A 146 2.73 8.37 -9.49
CA ALA A 146 1.55 7.90 -8.77
C ALA A 146 1.85 6.61 -7.98
N ASP A 147 2.45 5.62 -8.62
CA ASP A 147 2.85 4.35 -7.99
C ASP A 147 3.83 4.59 -6.82
N SER A 148 4.78 5.53 -6.97
CA SER A 148 5.69 5.90 -5.88
C SER A 148 4.99 6.50 -4.65
N LYS A 149 3.81 7.12 -4.82
CA LYS A 149 3.02 7.62 -3.68
C LYS A 149 2.33 6.48 -2.94
N GLN A 150 1.83 5.46 -3.66
CA GLN A 150 1.22 4.29 -3.03
C GLN A 150 2.24 3.55 -2.17
N THR A 151 3.43 3.30 -2.71
CA THR A 151 4.54 2.69 -1.93
C THR A 151 4.93 3.51 -0.70
N LEU A 152 4.75 4.83 -0.75
CA LEU A 152 4.99 5.72 0.39
C LEU A 152 3.89 5.60 1.45
N LEU A 153 2.64 5.35 1.07
CA LEU A 153 1.57 5.03 2.00
C LEU A 153 1.84 3.72 2.74
N CYS A 154 2.32 2.68 2.04
CA CYS A 154 2.75 1.43 2.65
C CYS A 154 3.86 1.63 3.68
N THR A 155 4.73 2.62 3.49
CA THR A 155 5.72 3.01 4.53
C THR A 155 5.03 3.51 5.79
N TYR A 156 4.04 4.40 5.67
CA TYR A 156 3.30 4.91 6.82
C TYR A 156 2.50 3.82 7.51
N LEU A 157 1.84 2.96 6.75
CA LEU A 157 1.09 1.82 7.29
C LEU A 157 2.01 0.81 7.97
N SER A 158 3.20 0.55 7.41
CA SER A 158 4.25 -0.26 8.04
C SER A 158 4.68 0.33 9.39
N ALA A 159 4.83 1.66 9.47
CA ALA A 159 5.18 2.32 10.72
C ALA A 159 4.07 2.19 11.78
N VAL A 160 2.80 2.42 11.37
CA VAL A 160 1.63 2.27 12.26
C VAL A 160 1.50 0.82 12.75
N LEU A 161 1.63 -0.14 11.85
CA LEU A 161 1.63 -1.57 12.16
C LEU A 161 2.75 -1.92 13.15
N LEU A 162 3.99 -1.50 12.86
CA LEU A 162 5.14 -1.81 13.69
C LEU A 162 4.98 -1.25 15.10
N VAL A 163 4.48 -0.02 15.24
CA VAL A 163 4.17 0.58 16.55
C VAL A 163 3.10 -0.24 17.27
N GLY A 164 2.00 -0.61 16.59
CA GLY A 164 0.94 -1.44 17.17
C GLY A 164 1.46 -2.80 17.68
N LEU A 165 2.24 -3.50 16.86
CA LEU A 165 2.82 -4.81 17.21
C LEU A 165 3.85 -4.71 18.33
N LEU A 166 4.71 -3.68 18.33
CA LEU A 166 5.69 -3.48 19.40
C LEU A 166 5.03 -3.12 20.72
N LEU A 167 4.00 -2.27 20.71
CA LEU A 167 3.25 -1.93 21.92
C LEU A 167 2.55 -3.16 22.50
N ASN A 168 1.93 -3.99 21.65
CA ASN A 168 1.34 -5.25 22.06
C ASN A 168 2.41 -6.20 22.64
N SER A 169 3.54 -6.34 21.94
CA SER A 169 4.63 -7.23 22.33
C SER A 169 5.34 -6.86 23.63
N MET A 170 5.61 -5.58 23.84
CA MET A 170 6.46 -5.11 24.95
C MET A 170 5.65 -4.85 26.21
N PHE A 171 4.40 -4.41 26.07
CA PHE A 171 3.57 -3.99 27.19
C PHE A 171 2.34 -4.87 27.40
N GLY A 172 2.11 -5.87 26.55
CA GLY A 172 0.92 -6.74 26.61
C GLY A 172 -0.38 -6.00 26.30
N TRP A 173 -0.30 -4.87 25.59
CA TRP A 173 -1.47 -4.05 25.27
C TRP A 173 -2.21 -4.61 24.05
N SER A 174 -3.08 -5.59 24.28
CA SER A 174 -3.86 -6.24 23.21
C SER A 174 -4.75 -5.26 22.42
N TRP A 175 -5.14 -4.13 23.03
CA TRP A 175 -5.89 -3.06 22.37
C TRP A 175 -5.06 -2.22 21.39
N ALA A 176 -3.72 -2.28 21.45
CA ALA A 176 -2.86 -1.50 20.55
C ALA A 176 -2.99 -1.94 19.10
N ASP A 177 -3.21 -3.24 18.87
CA ASP A 177 -3.37 -3.80 17.52
C ASP A 177 -4.69 -3.37 16.85
N PRO A 178 -5.88 -3.50 17.49
CA PRO A 178 -7.11 -2.94 16.96
C PRO A 178 -7.05 -1.43 16.70
N ILE A 179 -6.38 -0.65 17.57
CA ILE A 179 -6.20 0.79 17.34
C ILE A 179 -5.33 1.05 16.10
N ALA A 180 -4.23 0.32 15.93
CA ALA A 180 -3.42 0.41 14.71
C ALA A 180 -4.24 0.03 13.47
N GLY A 181 -5.09 -1.01 13.57
CA GLY A 181 -6.07 -1.37 12.55
C GLY A 181 -7.04 -0.21 12.22
N LEU A 182 -7.59 0.47 13.22
CA LEU A 182 -8.46 1.64 13.00
C LEU A 182 -7.72 2.80 12.32
N VAL A 183 -6.45 3.02 12.64
CA VAL A 183 -5.62 4.02 11.95
C VAL A 183 -5.42 3.65 10.48
N ILE A 184 -5.11 2.37 10.20
CA ILE A 184 -5.03 1.84 8.82
C ILE A 184 -6.37 2.05 8.09
N ALA A 185 -7.48 1.73 8.73
CA ALA A 185 -8.82 1.92 8.16
C ALA A 185 -9.10 3.41 7.86
N ALA A 186 -8.73 4.33 8.75
CA ALA A 186 -8.90 5.77 8.53
C ALA A 186 -8.08 6.27 7.34
N ILE A 187 -6.84 5.80 7.19
CA ILE A 187 -5.99 6.11 6.02
C ILE A 187 -6.64 5.56 4.75
N ALA A 188 -7.14 4.32 4.78
CA ALA A 188 -7.82 3.71 3.64
C ALA A 188 -9.09 4.48 3.24
N VAL A 189 -9.91 4.96 4.19
CA VAL A 189 -11.07 5.82 3.87
C VAL A 189 -10.61 7.08 3.13
N LYS A 190 -9.54 7.72 3.60
CA LYS A 190 -8.99 8.91 2.96
C LYS A 190 -8.55 8.62 1.53
N GLU A 191 -7.79 7.54 1.30
CA GLU A 191 -7.36 7.12 -0.04
C GLU A 191 -8.55 6.75 -0.94
N GLY A 192 -9.59 6.12 -0.38
CA GLY A 192 -10.83 5.83 -1.09
C GLY A 192 -11.54 7.10 -1.58
N ILE A 193 -11.56 8.15 -0.76
CA ILE A 193 -12.11 9.46 -1.12
C ILE A 193 -11.25 10.14 -2.19
N ASP A 194 -9.92 10.13 -2.04
CA ASP A 194 -8.99 10.76 -2.98
C ASP A 194 -9.05 10.08 -4.36
N ALA A 195 -9.15 8.74 -4.39
CA ALA A 195 -9.37 7.96 -5.60
C ALA A 195 -10.74 8.26 -6.24
N TRP A 196 -11.81 8.40 -5.44
CA TRP A 196 -13.15 8.71 -5.93
C TRP A 196 -13.24 10.10 -6.58
N LYS A 197 -12.59 11.10 -5.98
CA LYS A 197 -12.55 12.48 -6.50
C LYS A 197 -11.70 12.62 -7.76
N GLY A 198 -10.84 11.63 -8.04
CA GLY A 198 -9.87 11.68 -9.14
C GLY A 198 -8.58 12.41 -8.79
N ASP A 199 -8.35 12.72 -7.51
CA ASP A 199 -7.23 13.52 -7.04
C ASP A 199 -5.93 12.71 -6.91
N ALA A 200 -5.99 11.38 -7.03
CA ALA A 200 -4.81 10.50 -6.97
C ALA A 200 -3.71 10.86 -8.01
N CYS A 201 -4.09 11.50 -9.12
CA CYS A 201 -3.17 11.87 -10.21
C CYS A 201 -2.77 13.37 -10.25
N CYS A 202 -3.36 14.24 -9.42
CA CYS A 202 -3.24 15.70 -9.55
C CYS A 202 -2.50 16.38 -8.39
N HIS A 203 -1.32 15.88 -7.97
CA HIS A 203 -0.37 16.66 -7.13
C HIS A 203 1.09 16.19 -7.24
#